data_AF-A0A833YZV5-F1
#
_entry.id   AF-A0A833YZV5-F1
#
_cell.length_a   1.000
_cell.length_b   1.000
_cell.length_c   1.000
_cell.angle_alpha   90.00
_cell.angle_beta   90.00
_cell.angle_gamma   90.00
#
_symmetry.space_group_name_H-M   'P 1'
#
loop_
_entity.id
_entity.type
_entity.pdbx_description
1 polymer ?
#
loop_
_entity_poly.entity_id
_entity_poly.type
_entity_poly.pdbx_seq_one_letter_code
_entity_poly.pdbx_strand_id
1 'polypeptide(L)'
;MVCKHCEHQSPVRFDTFDSLSLSIPAATWGHPLTLDHCLHHFVSSESVRDVVCDNCTKNEAKGTLNGGKVEHQRTTFVKQLKLGKLPQCLCIHLQRLSWSSHGTPLKRHEHVQFNEFLMMDIYKYHLLGHKPGPHSPKLNEKAGPVLELQDGPAAPKSVLNHPGGPKPHIFMNGACSPAVLPTLPAPVPFPLPVVPDYRDFQ
;
A
#
# COMPACT_ATOMS: atom_id res chain seq x y z
N MET A 1 -11.72 -9.97 -7.12
CA MET A 1 -13.02 -10.14 -6.41
C MET A 1 -13.30 -11.61 -6.25
N VAL A 2 -14.06 -12.04 -5.24
CA VAL A 2 -14.40 -13.45 -5.01
C VAL A 2 -15.91 -13.58 -4.81
N CYS A 3 -16.57 -14.47 -5.55
CA CYS A 3 -18.00 -14.74 -5.37
C CYS A 3 -18.24 -15.43 -4.01
N LYS A 4 -19.16 -14.94 -3.19
CA LYS A 4 -19.50 -15.57 -1.90
C LYS A 4 -20.32 -16.85 -2.04
N HIS A 5 -20.93 -17.09 -3.20
CA HIS A 5 -21.77 -18.26 -3.43
C HIS A 5 -20.97 -19.47 -3.92
N CYS A 6 -20.15 -19.29 -4.96
CA CYS A 6 -19.38 -20.38 -5.55
C CYS A 6 -17.87 -20.29 -5.28
N GLU A 7 -17.43 -19.33 -4.46
CA GLU A 7 -16.03 -19.10 -4.06
C GLU A 7 -15.03 -18.85 -5.20
N HIS A 8 -15.54 -18.69 -6.42
CA HIS A 8 -14.70 -18.45 -7.59
C HIS A 8 -14.09 -17.04 -7.52
N GLN A 9 -12.77 -16.97 -7.66
CA GLN A 9 -12.03 -15.72 -7.72
C GLN A 9 -11.98 -15.19 -9.15
N SER A 10 -12.52 -13.99 -9.36
CA SER A 10 -12.34 -13.26 -10.61
C SER A 10 -10.86 -12.87 -10.79
N PRO A 11 -10.34 -12.85 -12.04
CA PRO A 11 -8.99 -12.38 -12.32
C PRO A 11 -8.68 -11.02 -11.68
N VAL A 12 -7.44 -10.85 -11.22
CA VAL A 12 -6.98 -9.57 -10.64
C VAL A 12 -6.98 -8.50 -11.74
N ARG A 13 -7.53 -7.33 -11.40
CA ARG A 13 -7.61 -6.16 -12.28
C ARG A 13 -6.62 -5.12 -11.77
N PHE A 14 -5.83 -4.58 -12.68
CA PHE A 14 -4.91 -3.48 -12.41
C PHE A 14 -5.39 -2.25 -13.17
N ASP A 15 -5.77 -1.22 -12.41
CA ASP A 15 -6.19 0.07 -12.94
C ASP A 15 -5.15 1.13 -12.56
N THR A 16 -4.96 2.12 -13.42
CA THR A 16 -4.06 3.26 -13.17
C THR A 16 -4.73 4.28 -12.26
N PHE A 17 -3.93 5.04 -11.51
CA PHE A 17 -4.40 6.17 -10.70
C PHE A 17 -3.40 7.32 -10.73
N ASP A 18 -3.90 8.54 -10.71
CA ASP A 18 -3.09 9.76 -10.55
C ASP A 18 -3.16 10.32 -9.12
N SER A 19 -4.24 9.98 -8.39
CA SER A 19 -4.44 10.34 -6.99
C SER A 19 -5.25 9.28 -6.26
N LEU A 20 -5.08 9.21 -4.93
CA LEU A 20 -5.93 8.40 -4.06
C LEU A 20 -7.02 9.28 -3.47
N SER A 21 -8.26 9.10 -3.92
CA SER A 21 -9.43 9.75 -3.33
C SER A 21 -9.94 8.91 -2.16
N LEU A 22 -9.71 9.40 -0.94
CA LEU A 22 -10.04 8.71 0.30
C LEU A 22 -11.33 9.28 0.89
N SER A 23 -12.33 8.43 1.11
CA SER A 23 -13.49 8.78 1.91
C SER A 23 -13.07 8.97 3.36
N ILE A 24 -13.62 10.02 3.99
CA ILE A 24 -13.40 10.29 5.41
C ILE A 24 -14.41 9.44 6.19
N PRO A 25 -13.98 8.40 6.93
CA PRO A 25 -14.89 7.54 7.69
C PRO A 25 -15.54 8.32 8.83
N ALA A 26 -16.58 7.76 9.44
CA ALA A 26 -17.27 8.40 10.56
C ALA A 26 -16.32 8.56 11.76
N ALA A 27 -16.29 9.75 12.36
CA ALA A 27 -15.50 9.99 13.55
C ALA A 27 -16.00 9.10 14.69
N THR A 28 -15.07 8.36 15.32
CA THR A 28 -15.37 7.56 16.51
C THR A 28 -15.10 8.43 17.74
N TRP A 29 -16.05 8.50 18.65
CA TRP A 29 -15.91 9.33 19.86
C TRP A 29 -14.65 8.93 20.66
N GLY A 30 -13.85 9.92 21.05
CA GLY A 30 -12.63 9.69 21.81
C GLY A 30 -11.42 9.18 21.01
N HIS A 31 -11.57 8.95 19.70
CA HIS A 31 -10.47 8.51 18.83
C HIS A 31 -10.15 9.55 17.75
N PRO A 32 -8.89 9.99 17.63
CA PRO A 32 -8.46 10.86 16.55
C PRO A 32 -8.67 10.18 15.20
N LEU A 33 -9.17 10.94 14.22
CA LEU A 33 -9.24 10.49 12.84
C LEU A 33 -7.87 10.70 12.18
N THR A 34 -7.28 9.64 11.62
CA THR A 34 -5.94 9.67 11.01
C THR A 34 -5.98 9.34 9.51
N LEU A 35 -4.95 9.77 8.79
CA LEU A 35 -4.75 9.42 7.38
C LEU A 35 -4.61 7.89 7.20
N ASP A 36 -3.90 7.21 8.11
CA ASP A 36 -3.79 5.75 8.11
C ASP A 36 -5.18 5.09 8.19
N HIS A 37 -6.09 5.64 9.00
CA HIS A 37 -7.45 5.12 9.10
C HIS A 37 -8.21 5.26 7.77
N CYS A 38 -8.07 6.39 7.08
CA CYS A 38 -8.63 6.59 5.73
C CYS A 38 -8.03 5.61 4.71
N LEU A 39 -6.72 5.37 4.74
CA LEU A 39 -6.04 4.41 3.85
C LEU A 39 -6.46 2.96 4.13
N HIS A 40 -6.57 2.57 5.41
CA HIS A 40 -7.09 1.27 5.81
C HIS A 40 -8.53 1.07 5.34
N HIS A 41 -9.38 2.08 5.48
CA HIS A 41 -10.75 2.04 4.98
C HIS A 41 -10.76 1.87 3.45
N PHE A 42 -9.91 2.59 2.71
CA PHE A 42 -9.80 2.49 1.25
C PHE A 42 -9.38 1.09 0.77
N VAL A 43 -8.46 0.41 1.46
CA VAL A 43 -8.02 -0.96 1.09
C VAL A 43 -8.79 -2.08 1.81
N SER A 44 -9.85 -1.73 2.54
CA SER A 44 -10.67 -2.71 3.26
C SER A 44 -11.46 -3.58 2.28
N SER A 45 -11.75 -4.81 2.70
CA SER A 45 -12.61 -5.70 1.93
C SER A 45 -14.07 -5.31 2.14
N GLU A 46 -14.81 -5.20 1.05
CA GLU A 46 -16.23 -4.85 1.04
C GLU A 46 -17.08 -5.96 0.38
N SER A 47 -18.36 -6.02 0.74
CA SER A 47 -19.31 -6.94 0.12
C SER A 47 -20.16 -6.19 -0.92
N VAL A 48 -20.07 -6.60 -2.18
CA VAL A 48 -20.80 -6.01 -3.29
C VAL A 48 -21.90 -6.98 -3.72
N ARG A 49 -23.16 -6.55 -3.62
CA ARG A 49 -24.34 -7.36 -4.01
C ARG A 49 -24.64 -7.19 -5.50
N ASP A 50 -25.52 -8.04 -6.02
CA ASP A 50 -26.09 -7.95 -7.37
C ASP A 50 -25.06 -8.00 -8.51
N VAL A 51 -23.92 -8.66 -8.27
CA VAL A 51 -22.85 -8.84 -9.24
C VAL A 51 -23.09 -10.12 -10.03
N VAL A 52 -23.03 -10.03 -11.37
CA VAL A 52 -23.13 -11.19 -12.24
C VAL A 52 -21.94 -12.12 -12.02
N CYS A 53 -22.20 -13.39 -11.74
CA CYS A 53 -21.19 -14.43 -11.61
C CYS A 53 -21.27 -15.39 -12.80
N ASP A 54 -20.27 -15.33 -13.68
CA ASP A 54 -20.18 -16.22 -14.84
C ASP A 54 -20.10 -17.69 -14.43
N ASN A 55 -19.42 -17.98 -13.31
CA ASN A 55 -19.28 -19.35 -12.83
C ASN A 55 -20.62 -19.90 -12.33
N CYS A 56 -21.37 -19.14 -11.52
CA CYS A 56 -22.71 -19.53 -11.11
C CYS A 56 -23.65 -19.68 -12.31
N THR A 57 -23.56 -18.75 -13.28
CA THR A 57 -24.38 -18.81 -14.51
C THR A 57 -24.10 -20.07 -15.32
N LYS A 58 -22.82 -20.46 -15.46
CA LYS A 58 -22.44 -21.72 -16.11
C LYS A 58 -22.91 -22.96 -15.34
N ASN A 59 -22.91 -22.90 -14.00
CA ASN A 59 -23.36 -24.01 -13.17
C ASN A 59 -24.87 -24.25 -13.31
N GLU A 60 -25.67 -23.18 -13.31
CA GLU A 60 -27.12 -23.26 -13.58
C GLU A 60 -27.41 -23.76 -15.00
N ALA A 61 -26.64 -23.30 -15.99
CA ALA A 61 -26.76 -23.78 -17.37
C ALA A 61 -26.50 -25.28 -17.51
N LYS A 62 -25.53 -25.82 -16.77
CA LYS A 62 -25.22 -27.26 -16.75
C LYS A 62 -26.31 -28.09 -16.06
N GLY A 63 -26.99 -27.54 -15.05
CA GLY A 63 -28.09 -28.20 -14.36
C GLY A 63 -29.41 -28.21 -15.15
N THR A 64 -29.55 -27.34 -16.15
CA THR A 64 -30.79 -27.21 -16.93
C THR A 64 -30.77 -28.14 -18.14
N LEU A 65 -31.45 -29.29 -18.02
CA LEU A 65 -31.49 -30.33 -19.08
C LEU A 65 -32.28 -29.92 -20.34
N ASN A 66 -33.06 -28.83 -20.31
CA ASN A 66 -34.08 -28.53 -21.33
C ASN A 66 -33.76 -27.39 -22.29
N GLY A 67 -32.49 -27.00 -22.47
CA GLY A 67 -32.11 -25.99 -23.48
C GLY A 67 -32.78 -24.62 -23.31
N GLY A 68 -33.38 -24.36 -22.14
CA GLY A 68 -34.01 -23.10 -21.80
C GLY A 68 -32.99 -21.98 -21.73
N LYS A 69 -33.43 -20.75 -22.02
CA LYS A 69 -32.60 -19.56 -21.84
C LYS A 69 -32.19 -19.44 -20.37
N VAL A 70 -30.89 -19.53 -20.11
CA VAL A 70 -30.33 -19.40 -18.75
C VAL A 70 -30.16 -17.91 -18.45
N GLU A 71 -30.75 -17.45 -17.36
CA GLU A 71 -30.60 -16.09 -16.89
C GLU A 71 -29.27 -15.91 -16.14
N HIS A 72 -28.70 -14.70 -16.24
CA HIS A 72 -27.43 -14.37 -15.59
C HIS A 72 -27.58 -14.40 -14.08
N GLN A 73 -26.80 -15.25 -13.43
CA GLN A 73 -26.85 -15.40 -11.98
C GLN A 73 -26.15 -14.23 -11.31
N ARG A 74 -26.89 -13.53 -10.46
CA ARG A 74 -26.40 -12.41 -9.64
C ARG A 74 -26.17 -12.88 -8.22
N THR A 75 -25.03 -12.53 -7.66
CA THR A 75 -24.61 -12.97 -6.32
C THR A 75 -23.89 -11.83 -5.58
N THR A 76 -23.49 -12.10 -4.34
CA THR A 76 -22.63 -11.19 -3.57
C THR A 76 -21.18 -11.57 -3.76
N PHE A 77 -20.31 -10.57 -3.98
CA PHE A 77 -18.86 -10.74 -4.07
C PHE A 77 -18.15 -10.02 -2.92
N VAL A 78 -16.98 -10.53 -2.55
CA VAL A 78 -15.99 -9.79 -1.77
C VAL A 78 -15.07 -9.05 -2.76
N LYS A 79 -15.01 -7.73 -2.63
CA LYS A 79 -14.11 -6.85 -3.38
C LYS A 79 -13.11 -6.22 -2.42
N GLN A 80 -11.87 -6.08 -2.86
CA GLN A 80 -10.82 -5.41 -2.10
C GLN A 80 -9.93 -4.65 -3.07
N LEU A 81 -9.56 -3.41 -2.70
CA LEU A 81 -8.56 -2.63 -3.41
C LEU A 81 -7.21 -2.76 -2.71
N LYS A 82 -6.13 -2.77 -3.48
CA LYS A 82 -4.74 -2.76 -3.02
C LYS A 82 -3.90 -1.95 -3.98
N LEU A 83 -2.79 -1.41 -3.49
CA LEU A 83 -1.88 -0.62 -4.32
C LEU A 83 -0.90 -1.55 -5.02
N GLY A 84 -1.04 -1.71 -6.34
CA GLY A 84 -0.12 -2.53 -7.14
C GLY A 84 1.26 -1.89 -7.25
N LYS A 85 1.32 -0.69 -7.83
CA LYS A 85 2.54 0.12 -7.96
C LYS A 85 2.32 1.47 -7.29
N LEU A 86 3.34 1.97 -6.59
CA LEU A 86 3.35 3.32 -6.03
C LEU A 86 4.06 4.28 -7.00
N PRO A 87 3.52 5.49 -7.21
CA PRO A 87 4.21 6.54 -7.95
C PRO A 87 5.34 7.13 -7.10
N GLN A 88 6.29 7.81 -7.75
CA GLN A 88 7.31 8.60 -7.06
C GLN A 88 6.71 9.81 -6.34
N CYS A 89 5.69 10.43 -6.93
CA CYS A 89 4.91 11.50 -6.34
C CYS A 89 3.49 11.00 -6.08
N LEU A 90 3.11 10.88 -4.81
CA LEU A 90 1.78 10.42 -4.40
C LEU A 90 0.87 11.62 -4.09
N CYS A 91 -0.23 11.74 -4.82
CA CYS A 91 -1.29 12.71 -4.52
C CYS A 91 -2.39 12.02 -3.69
N ILE A 92 -2.71 12.58 -2.52
CA ILE A 92 -3.79 12.12 -1.66
C ILE A 92 -4.88 13.19 -1.62
N HIS A 93 -6.09 12.79 -1.98
CA HIS A 93 -7.27 13.63 -1.95
C HIS A 93 -8.22 13.14 -0.84
N LEU A 94 -8.34 13.92 0.24
CA LEU A 94 -9.33 13.67 1.28
C LEU A 94 -10.70 14.22 0.83
N GLN A 95 -11.69 13.34 0.69
CA GLN A 95 -13.03 13.69 0.21
C GLN A 95 -13.82 14.45 1.30
N ARG A 96 -13.56 15.75 1.43
CA ARG A 96 -14.24 16.63 2.38
C ARG A 96 -15.66 17.04 1.97
N LEU A 97 -16.11 16.66 0.77
CA LEU A 97 -17.49 16.81 0.35
C LEU A 97 -18.13 15.43 0.28
N SER A 98 -19.15 15.19 1.10
CA SER A 98 -19.93 13.95 1.15
C SER A 98 -21.42 14.23 0.99
N TRP A 99 -22.23 13.18 0.87
CA TRP A 99 -23.68 13.29 0.86
C TRP A 99 -24.25 12.90 2.22
N SER A 100 -25.20 13.69 2.73
CA SER A 100 -25.99 13.33 3.91
C SER A 100 -27.04 12.27 3.56
N SER A 101 -27.60 11.62 4.58
CA SER A 101 -28.75 10.73 4.42
C SER A 101 -29.99 11.42 3.85
N HIS A 102 -30.07 12.76 3.97
CA HIS A 102 -31.14 13.58 3.41
C HIS A 102 -30.89 14.00 1.95
N GLY A 103 -29.82 13.50 1.33
CA GLY A 103 -29.50 13.81 -0.06
C GLY A 103 -29.01 15.25 -0.25
N THR A 104 -28.39 15.85 0.77
CA THR A 104 -27.77 17.18 0.68
C THR A 104 -26.25 17.07 0.76
N PRO A 105 -25.50 17.94 0.06
CA PRO A 105 -24.05 17.98 0.18
C PRO A 105 -23.63 18.46 1.58
N LEU A 106 -22.66 17.76 2.17
CA LEU A 106 -22.14 18.02 3.51
C LEU A 106 -20.61 18.16 3.45
N LYS A 107 -20.10 19.28 3.99
CA LYS A 107 -18.65 19.49 4.15
C LYS A 107 -18.15 18.86 5.46
N ARG A 108 -17.18 17.95 5.34
CA ARG A 108 -16.49 17.29 6.45
C ARG A 108 -15.36 18.19 6.96
N HIS A 109 -15.58 18.78 8.13
CA HIS A 109 -14.67 19.72 8.77
C HIS A 109 -13.72 19.07 9.78
N GLU A 110 -13.88 17.78 10.09
CA GLU A 110 -13.02 17.17 11.11
C GLU A 110 -11.55 17.15 10.69
N HIS A 111 -10.70 17.26 11.69
CA HIS A 111 -9.27 17.18 11.52
C HIS A 111 -8.88 15.74 11.21
N VAL A 112 -8.18 15.55 10.09
CA VAL A 112 -7.55 14.28 9.75
C VAL A 112 -6.08 14.44 10.07
N GLN A 113 -5.62 13.79 11.13
CA GLN A 113 -4.22 13.81 11.52
C GLN A 113 -3.38 13.03 10.50
N PHE A 114 -2.31 13.64 10.01
CA PHE A 114 -1.35 13.00 9.13
C PHE A 114 0.06 13.28 9.66
N ASN A 115 0.97 12.34 9.40
CA ASN A 115 2.37 12.46 9.75
C ASN A 115 3.15 13.07 8.58
N GLU A 116 4.33 13.62 8.86
CA GLU A 116 5.28 14.06 7.83
C GLU A 116 5.77 12.89 6.96
N PHE A 117 5.98 11.72 7.58
CA PHE A 117 6.37 10.49 6.90
C PHE A 117 5.22 9.48 6.88
N LEU A 118 4.95 8.92 5.70
CA LEU A 118 3.86 7.98 5.48
C LEU A 118 4.40 6.66 4.93
N MET A 119 4.21 5.58 5.68
CA MET A 119 4.62 4.23 5.28
C MET A 119 3.52 3.57 4.44
N MET A 120 3.77 3.36 3.15
CA MET A 120 2.76 2.82 2.23
C MET A 120 2.78 1.29 2.07
N ASP A 121 3.81 0.61 2.59
CA ASP A 121 4.03 -0.81 2.30
C ASP A 121 2.89 -1.73 2.76
N ILE A 122 2.25 -1.41 3.88
CA ILE A 122 1.13 -2.19 4.43
C ILE A 122 -0.14 -2.16 3.56
N TYR A 123 -0.22 -1.22 2.61
CA TYR A 123 -1.36 -1.06 1.70
C TYR A 123 -1.12 -1.69 0.32
N LYS A 124 0.10 -2.20 0.08
CA LYS A 124 0.49 -2.76 -1.22
C LYS A 124 -0.12 -4.13 -1.45
N TYR A 125 -0.29 -4.45 -2.73
CA TYR A 125 -0.64 -5.79 -3.16
C TYR A 125 0.61 -6.68 -3.07
N HIS A 126 0.61 -7.63 -2.14
CA HIS A 126 1.60 -8.70 -2.12
C HIS A 126 1.05 -9.87 -2.90
N LEU A 127 1.70 -10.19 -4.03
CA LEU A 127 1.54 -11.51 -4.63
C LEU A 127 2.03 -12.51 -3.57
N LEU A 128 1.14 -13.33 -3.04
CA LEU A 128 1.52 -14.54 -2.30
C LEU A 128 2.17 -15.50 -3.30
N GLY A 129 3.42 -15.21 -3.67
CA GLY A 129 4.30 -16.14 -4.35
C GLY A 129 4.71 -17.21 -3.35
N HIS A 130 4.49 -18.48 -3.71
CA HIS A 130 5.16 -19.68 -3.23
C HIS A 130 5.84 -19.58 -1.86
N LYS A 131 5.32 -20.32 -0.87
CA LYS A 131 6.08 -20.69 0.34
C LYS A 131 7.52 -21.05 -0.06
N PRO A 132 8.55 -20.32 0.40
CA PRO A 132 9.88 -20.89 0.46
C PRO A 132 9.76 -22.11 1.38
N GLY A 133 10.02 -23.31 0.84
CA GLY A 133 10.07 -24.51 1.66
C GLY A 133 11.05 -24.30 2.81
N PRO A 134 10.81 -24.89 3.99
CA PRO A 134 11.72 -24.77 5.11
C PRO A 134 13.04 -25.48 4.78
N HIS A 135 14.00 -24.73 4.25
CA HIS A 135 15.40 -25.12 4.29
C HIS A 135 15.90 -24.86 5.70
N SER A 136 15.74 -25.86 6.56
CA SER A 136 16.53 -25.98 7.77
C SER A 136 18.01 -26.11 7.39
N PRO A 137 18.92 -25.28 7.95
CA PRO A 137 20.34 -25.55 7.85
C PRO A 137 20.64 -26.78 8.71
N LYS A 138 20.96 -27.91 8.07
CA LYS A 138 21.54 -29.06 8.75
C LYS A 138 22.90 -28.65 9.32
N LEU A 139 22.98 -28.49 10.63
CA LEU A 139 24.23 -28.49 11.38
C LEU A 139 24.81 -29.91 11.25
N ASN A 140 25.83 -30.08 10.42
CA ASN A 140 26.55 -31.33 10.30
C ASN A 140 27.65 -31.36 11.36
N GLU A 141 27.33 -31.98 12.51
CA GLU A 141 28.34 -32.46 13.45
C GLU A 141 29.11 -33.62 12.80
N LYS A 142 30.38 -33.40 12.48
CA LYS A 142 31.35 -34.49 12.44
C LYS A 142 32.61 -34.09 13.19
N ALA A 143 32.79 -34.79 14.31
CA ALA A 143 33.97 -34.87 15.14
C ALA A 143 35.23 -35.23 14.33
N GLY A 144 36.38 -34.75 14.80
CA GLY A 144 37.72 -35.04 14.26
C GLY A 144 38.13 -36.52 14.38
N PRO A 145 39.34 -36.86 13.93
CA PRO A 145 40.47 -36.62 14.83
C PRO A 145 41.73 -36.01 14.18
N VAL A 146 42.53 -35.46 15.09
CA VAL A 146 43.89 -34.91 15.02
C VAL A 146 44.89 -35.89 14.41
N LEU A 147 45.80 -35.42 13.55
CA LEU A 147 47.24 -35.75 13.53
C LEU A 147 48.04 -34.63 12.83
N GLU A 148 49.18 -34.30 13.43
CA GLU A 148 50.09 -33.18 13.10
C GLU A 148 51.17 -33.49 12.05
N LEU A 149 51.73 -32.39 11.51
CA LEU A 149 53.17 -32.08 11.33
C LEU A 149 53.79 -32.12 9.91
N GLN A 150 54.23 -30.91 9.48
CA GLN A 150 55.37 -30.48 8.59
C GLN A 150 55.60 -31.20 7.23
N ASP A 151 56.07 -30.59 6.13
CA ASP A 151 57.26 -29.74 5.93
C ASP A 151 57.19 -29.09 4.51
N GLY A 152 57.99 -28.04 4.23
CA GLY A 152 58.08 -27.38 2.92
C GLY A 152 58.97 -28.13 1.90
N PRO A 153 59.62 -27.45 0.92
CA PRO A 153 59.11 -26.54 -0.12
C PRO A 153 59.57 -26.97 -1.55
N ALA A 154 58.86 -26.63 -2.63
CA ALA A 154 59.44 -26.61 -3.99
C ALA A 154 58.58 -25.85 -5.02
N ALA A 155 59.16 -24.81 -5.64
CA ALA A 155 58.77 -24.29 -6.96
C ALA A 155 59.50 -25.12 -8.05
N PRO A 156 59.01 -25.18 -9.31
CA PRO A 156 59.37 -24.11 -10.28
C PRO A 156 58.39 -23.85 -11.46
N LYS A 157 58.55 -22.64 -12.04
CA LYS A 157 58.42 -22.23 -13.47
C LYS A 157 57.04 -22.31 -14.16
N SER A 158 56.44 -21.15 -14.43
CA SER A 158 56.44 -20.40 -15.72
C SER A 158 55.57 -21.00 -16.83
N VAL A 159 54.55 -20.27 -17.27
CA VAL A 159 54.42 -19.73 -18.64
C VAL A 159 53.07 -19.04 -18.78
N LEU A 160 53.17 -17.84 -19.34
CA LEU A 160 52.19 -16.88 -19.83
C LEU A 160 51.11 -17.49 -20.73
N ASN A 161 49.85 -17.05 -20.58
CA ASN A 161 48.98 -16.63 -21.69
C ASN A 161 47.71 -15.91 -21.18
N HIS A 162 47.46 -14.71 -21.74
CA HIS A 162 46.31 -13.78 -21.57
C HIS A 162 44.99 -14.34 -22.20
N PRO A 163 43.82 -13.64 -22.25
CA PRO A 163 43.49 -12.22 -21.95
C PRO A 163 42.12 -11.92 -21.27
N GLY A 164 41.94 -10.66 -20.82
CA GLY A 164 40.68 -9.91 -21.02
C GLY A 164 39.63 -9.88 -19.90
N GLY A 165 39.55 -8.75 -19.18
CA GLY A 165 38.40 -8.37 -18.34
C GLY A 165 38.51 -6.93 -17.81
N PRO A 166 37.53 -6.01 -18.03
CA PRO A 166 37.70 -4.58 -17.74
C PRO A 166 37.14 -4.09 -16.38
N LYS A 167 37.96 -3.25 -15.73
CA LYS A 167 37.75 -2.08 -14.83
C LYS A 167 36.88 -2.17 -13.54
N PRO A 168 37.42 -1.74 -12.38
CA PRO A 168 36.65 -1.46 -11.16
C PRO A 168 35.98 -0.07 -11.22
N HIS A 169 34.71 -0.03 -10.79
CA HIS A 169 33.88 1.18 -10.71
C HIS A 169 34.32 2.05 -9.53
N ILE A 170 34.79 3.27 -9.84
CA ILE A 170 35.20 4.29 -8.88
C ILE A 170 33.94 4.83 -8.18
N PHE A 171 33.94 4.75 -6.85
CA PHE A 171 33.04 5.50 -5.98
C PHE A 171 33.37 6.99 -6.05
N MET A 172 32.39 7.83 -6.39
CA MET A 172 32.43 9.27 -6.13
C MET A 172 31.32 9.63 -5.14
N ASN A 173 31.73 9.99 -3.92
CA ASN A 173 30.92 10.72 -2.96
C ASN A 173 30.92 12.20 -3.38
N GLY A 174 29.75 12.73 -3.75
CA GLY A 174 29.54 14.13 -4.08
C GLY A 174 28.78 14.83 -2.95
N ALA A 175 29.42 15.82 -2.35
CA ALA A 175 29.00 16.52 -1.14
C ALA A 175 27.83 17.49 -1.33
N CYS A 176 27.17 17.76 -0.20
CA CYS A 176 26.10 18.71 0.02
C CYS A 176 26.48 20.16 -0.37
N SER A 177 25.52 20.91 -0.91
CA SER A 177 25.52 22.38 -0.93
C SER A 177 24.30 22.89 -0.17
N PRO A 178 24.41 23.89 0.72
CA PRO A 178 23.27 24.44 1.43
C PRO A 178 22.55 25.46 0.54
N ALA A 179 21.26 25.24 0.28
CA ALA A 179 20.40 26.28 -0.29
C ALA A 179 20.04 27.28 0.81
N VAL A 180 20.35 28.55 0.56
CA VAL A 180 20.06 29.69 1.43
C VAL A 180 18.55 29.95 1.42
N LEU A 181 17.91 29.95 2.59
CA LEU A 181 16.49 30.30 2.77
C LEU A 181 16.27 31.81 2.55
N PRO A 182 15.19 32.22 1.86
CA PRO A 182 14.77 33.62 1.87
C PRO A 182 14.16 34.01 3.23
N THR A 183 14.50 35.20 3.70
CA THR A 183 14.07 35.80 4.97
C THR A 183 12.55 36.04 5.01
N LEU A 184 11.90 35.60 6.08
CA LEU A 184 10.49 35.88 6.38
C LEU A 184 10.25 37.39 6.64
N PRO A 185 9.18 38.00 6.11
CA PRO A 185 8.77 39.34 6.52
C PRO A 185 8.22 39.36 7.95
N ALA A 186 8.45 40.46 8.66
CA ALA A 186 8.04 40.67 10.04
C ALA A 186 6.50 40.66 10.21
N PRO A 187 5.97 40.29 11.39
CA PRO A 187 4.52 40.27 11.62
C PRO A 187 3.98 41.70 11.70
N VAL A 188 2.95 41.98 10.90
CA VAL A 188 2.11 43.18 11.08
C VAL A 188 1.20 42.99 12.29
N PRO A 189 1.01 44.01 13.16
CA PRO A 189 0.09 43.90 14.28
C PRO A 189 -1.36 43.90 13.76
N PHE A 190 -2.12 42.86 14.09
CA PHE A 190 -3.57 42.83 13.91
C PHE A 190 -4.24 43.63 15.04
N PRO A 191 -5.16 44.58 14.74
CA PRO A 191 -5.96 45.22 15.77
C PRO A 191 -7.00 44.23 16.30
N LEU A 192 -7.03 44.05 17.63
CA LEU A 192 -8.06 43.27 18.32
C LEU A 192 -9.41 44.00 18.24
N PRO A 193 -10.54 43.28 18.06
CA PRO A 193 -11.86 43.88 18.17
C PRO A 193 -12.15 44.26 19.62
N VAL A 194 -12.58 45.51 19.83
CA VAL A 194 -13.13 46.01 21.08
C VAL A 194 -14.42 45.26 21.39
N VAL A 195 -14.50 44.66 22.58
CA VAL A 195 -15.72 44.07 23.14
C VAL A 195 -16.57 45.20 23.73
N PRO A 196 -17.84 45.39 23.31
CA PRO A 196 -18.74 46.32 23.97
C PRO A 196 -19.20 45.72 25.31
N ASP A 197 -19.01 46.47 26.38
CA ASP A 197 -19.55 46.20 27.71
C ASP A 197 -21.06 46.49 27.69
N TYR A 198 -21.90 45.45 27.80
CA TYR A 198 -23.33 45.61 28.05
C TYR A 198 -23.59 45.29 29.51
N ARG A 199 -23.53 46.34 30.33
CA ARG A 199 -24.29 46.41 31.57
C ARG A 199 -25.68 46.97 31.30
N ASP A 200 -26.58 46.51 32.16
CA ASP A 200 -27.95 46.98 32.37
C ASP A 200 -29.01 46.46 31.39
N PHE A 201 -29.81 45.50 31.86
CA PHE A 201 -31.25 45.73 31.98
C PHE A 201 -31.81 44.91 33.16
N GLN A 202 -32.53 45.63 34.01
CA GLN A 202 -33.33 45.17 35.15
C GLN A 202 -34.65 44.56 34.70
#